data_AF-U7QWJ8-F1
#
_entry.id   AF-U7QWJ8-F1
#
_cell.length_a   1.000
_cell.length_b   1.000
_cell.length_c   1.000
_cell.angle_alpha   90.00
_cell.angle_beta   90.00
_cell.angle_gamma   90.00
#
_symmetry.space_group_name_H-M   'P 1'
#
loop_
_entity.id
_entity.type
_entity.pdbx_description
1 polymer ?
#
loop_
_entity_poly.entity_id
_entity_poly.type
_entity_poly.pdbx_seq_one_letter_code
_entity_poly.pdbx_strand_id
1 'polypeptide(L)'
;MKKIFLLSGLLLGTVILSGCNDDGKQFIGNWKAVSTSEGKPLLKWMDERITITCKDNTCHVVSKVLNSGSWFTQESDWKIDNASTISMLNGIGTMHVDNGKIRSSNRVYEKQTE
;
A
#
# COMPACT_ATOMS: atom_id res chain seq x y z
N MET A 1 -25.75 25.52 -45.93
CA MET A 1 -24.62 25.73 -45.01
C MET A 1 -25.17 25.96 -43.61
N LYS A 2 -25.05 24.98 -42.70
CA LYS A 2 -25.61 25.05 -41.34
C LYS A 2 -24.44 24.83 -40.37
N LYS A 3 -23.97 25.90 -39.73
CA LYS A 3 -22.89 25.86 -38.74
C LYS A 3 -23.49 25.40 -37.42
N ILE A 4 -23.11 24.22 -36.94
CA ILE A 4 -23.44 23.74 -35.61
C ILE A 4 -22.19 23.94 -34.75
N PHE A 5 -22.28 24.88 -33.80
CA PHE A 5 -21.32 25.05 -32.73
C PHE A 5 -21.43 23.86 -31.78
N LEU A 6 -20.36 23.06 -31.65
CA LEU A 6 -20.21 22.12 -30.54
C LEU A 6 -19.46 22.85 -29.43
N LEU A 7 -20.20 23.20 -28.37
CA LEU A 7 -19.67 23.76 -27.15
C LEU A 7 -18.71 22.76 -26.49
N SER A 8 -17.48 23.22 -26.32
CA SER A 8 -16.47 22.64 -25.42
C SER A 8 -17.01 22.65 -23.99
N GLY A 9 -17.41 21.47 -23.51
CA GLY A 9 -17.69 21.22 -22.10
C GLY A 9 -16.49 20.53 -21.47
N LEU A 10 -15.41 21.27 -21.23
CA LEU A 10 -14.30 20.79 -20.41
C LEU A 10 -14.79 20.78 -18.95
N LEU A 11 -15.33 19.64 -18.51
CA LEU A 11 -15.59 19.38 -17.09
C LEU A 11 -14.23 19.29 -16.38
N LEU A 12 -13.74 20.45 -15.94
CA LEU A 12 -12.73 20.53 -14.90
C LEU A 12 -13.37 20.00 -13.62
N GLY A 13 -13.29 18.67 -13.43
CA GLY A 13 -13.59 18.05 -12.15
C GLY A 13 -12.66 18.65 -11.11
N THR A 14 -13.20 19.52 -10.27
CA THR A 14 -12.51 20.03 -9.10
C THR A 14 -12.28 18.86 -8.16
N VAL A 15 -11.05 18.34 -8.12
CA VAL A 15 -10.60 17.45 -7.05
C VAL A 15 -10.57 18.30 -5.79
N ILE A 16 -11.57 18.11 -4.93
CA ILE A 16 -11.62 18.72 -3.61
C ILE A 16 -10.50 18.04 -2.81
N LEU A 17 -9.34 18.69 -2.71
CA LEU A 17 -8.31 18.32 -1.74
C LEU A 17 -8.80 18.75 -0.35
N SER A 18 -9.82 18.06 0.18
CA SER A 18 -10.09 18.09 1.61
C SER A 18 -8.84 17.56 2.29
N GLY A 19 -8.19 18.38 3.12
CA GLY A 19 -6.90 18.09 3.74
C GLY A 19 -6.80 16.61 4.12
N CYS A 20 -5.88 15.90 3.46
CA CYS A 20 -5.64 14.50 3.72
C CYS A 20 -5.21 14.40 5.19
N ASN A 21 -6.08 13.86 6.04
CA ASN A 21 -5.56 13.23 7.25
C ASN A 21 -4.72 12.05 6.75
N ASP A 22 -3.40 12.20 6.83
CA ASP A 22 -2.42 11.16 6.57
C ASP A 22 -2.50 10.11 7.69
N ASP A 23 -3.65 9.45 7.82
CA ASP A 23 -3.95 8.47 8.87
C ASP A 23 -3.63 7.02 8.44
N GLY A 24 -2.90 6.88 7.32
CA GLY A 24 -2.46 5.59 6.82
C GLY A 24 -3.60 4.70 6.32
N LYS A 25 -4.83 5.22 6.14
CA LYS A 25 -6.00 4.44 5.70
C LYS A 25 -5.75 3.55 4.48
N GLN A 26 -4.90 4.00 3.55
CA GLN A 26 -4.57 3.25 2.34
C GLN A 26 -3.87 1.91 2.63
N PHE A 27 -3.13 1.82 3.75
CA PHE A 27 -2.42 0.62 4.15
C PHE A 27 -3.31 -0.40 4.87
N ILE A 28 -4.43 0.01 5.45
CA ILE A 28 -5.27 -0.86 6.30
C ILE A 28 -5.81 -2.05 5.50
N GLY A 29 -5.58 -3.25 6.02
CA GLY A 29 -6.14 -4.50 5.49
C GLY A 29 -5.14 -5.66 5.47
N ASN A 30 -5.56 -6.73 4.81
CA ASN A 30 -4.75 -7.91 4.57
C ASN A 30 -4.12 -7.86 3.19
N TRP A 31 -2.84 -8.19 3.09
CA TRP A 31 -2.09 -8.13 1.85
C TRP A 31 -1.23 -9.38 1.68
N LYS A 32 -1.02 -9.74 0.42
CA LYS A 32 -0.21 -10.88 0.00
C LYS A 32 0.90 -10.39 -0.90
N ALA A 33 2.13 -10.82 -0.62
CA ALA A 33 3.24 -10.62 -1.55
C ALA A 33 2.94 -11.41 -2.84
N VAL A 34 3.03 -10.75 -3.99
CA VAL A 34 2.71 -11.32 -5.31
C VAL A 34 3.90 -11.35 -6.26
N SER A 35 4.84 -10.43 -6.09
CA SER A 35 6.03 -10.32 -6.93
C SER A 35 7.16 -9.63 -6.19
N THR A 36 8.35 -9.71 -6.76
CA THR A 36 9.46 -8.83 -6.39
C THR A 36 9.18 -7.38 -6.83
N SER A 37 9.90 -6.41 -6.29
CA SER A 37 9.81 -5.00 -6.73
C SER A 37 10.11 -4.80 -8.22
N GLU A 38 10.90 -5.70 -8.81
CA GLU A 38 11.22 -5.78 -10.25
C GLU A 38 10.14 -6.48 -11.08
N GLY A 39 9.07 -6.98 -10.47
CA GLY A 39 7.98 -7.68 -11.15
C GLY A 39 8.23 -9.18 -11.41
N LYS A 40 9.33 -9.74 -10.91
CA LYS A 40 9.60 -11.19 -11.01
C LYS A 40 8.71 -12.00 -10.06
N PRO A 41 8.33 -13.24 -10.41
CA PRO A 41 7.61 -14.14 -9.51
C PRO A 41 8.37 -14.39 -8.19
N LEU A 42 7.63 -14.57 -7.09
CA LEU A 42 8.20 -14.94 -5.80
C LEU A 42 8.49 -16.44 -5.74
N LEU A 43 9.61 -16.80 -5.10
CA LEU A 43 9.89 -18.19 -4.76
C LEU A 43 8.97 -18.65 -3.62
N LYS A 44 8.70 -19.95 -3.52
CA LYS A 44 7.76 -20.50 -2.52
C LYS A 44 8.13 -20.16 -1.07
N TRP A 45 9.42 -20.06 -0.75
CA TRP A 45 9.91 -19.66 0.58
C TRP A 45 9.85 -18.14 0.84
N MET A 46 9.39 -17.37 -0.15
CA MET A 46 9.18 -15.92 -0.04
C MET A 46 7.68 -15.58 0.09
N ASP A 47 6.81 -16.57 0.33
CA ASP A 47 5.40 -16.33 0.55
C ASP A 47 5.22 -15.53 1.85
N GLU A 48 4.68 -14.33 1.73
CA GLU A 48 4.49 -13.40 2.84
C GLU A 48 3.06 -12.86 2.83
N ARG A 49 2.47 -12.77 4.01
CA ARG A 49 1.19 -12.11 4.28
C ARG A 49 1.44 -11.02 5.29
N ILE A 50 0.90 -9.83 5.03
CA ILE A 50 0.95 -8.73 5.98
C ILE A 50 -0.47 -8.29 6.31
N THR A 51 -0.73 -8.08 7.59
CA THR A 51 -1.95 -7.42 8.07
C THR A 51 -1.54 -6.09 8.66
N ILE A 52 -2.16 -5.01 8.19
CA ILE A 52 -1.87 -3.67 8.66
C ILE A 52 -3.14 -3.07 9.25
N THR A 53 -3.01 -2.53 10.45
CA THR A 53 -4.03 -1.70 11.08
C THR A 53 -3.40 -0.36 11.43
N CYS A 54 -4.11 0.75 11.23
CA CYS A 54 -3.60 2.07 11.54
C CYS A 54 -4.55 2.78 12.49
N LYS A 55 -3.97 3.43 13.50
CA LYS A 55 -4.69 4.24 14.48
C LYS A 55 -3.83 5.43 14.87
N ASP A 56 -4.46 6.60 14.97
CA ASP A 56 -3.80 7.87 15.23
C ASP A 56 -2.70 8.11 14.18
N ASN A 57 -1.42 8.09 14.56
CA ASN A 57 -0.28 8.31 13.66
C ASN A 57 0.63 7.05 13.52
N THR A 58 0.13 5.88 13.91
CA THR A 58 0.90 4.64 13.90
C THR A 58 0.13 3.53 13.19
N CYS A 59 0.85 2.74 12.40
CA CYS A 59 0.34 1.51 11.81
C CYS A 59 1.01 0.30 12.48
N HIS A 60 0.19 -0.56 13.08
CA HIS A 60 0.62 -1.87 13.54
C HIS A 60 0.65 -2.84 12.36
N VAL A 61 1.82 -3.41 12.10
CA VAL A 61 2.12 -4.30 10.98
C VAL A 61 2.46 -5.68 11.51
N VAL A 62 1.66 -6.66 11.13
CA VAL A 62 1.89 -8.09 11.40
C VAL A 62 2.31 -8.77 10.11
N SER A 63 3.57 -9.16 10.00
CA SER A 63 4.11 -9.94 8.88
C SER A 63 4.16 -11.42 9.23
N LYS A 64 3.68 -12.27 8.33
CA LYS A 64 3.82 -13.73 8.37
C LYS A 64 4.58 -14.17 7.13
N VAL A 65 5.75 -14.76 7.33
CA VAL A 65 6.62 -15.25 6.25
C VAL A 65 6.73 -16.77 6.31
N LEU A 66 6.52 -17.44 5.18
CA LEU A 66 6.68 -18.89 5.06
C LEU A 66 8.14 -19.21 4.77
N ASN A 67 8.85 -19.80 5.72
CA ASN A 67 10.21 -20.27 5.52
C ASN A 67 10.30 -21.77 5.82
N SER A 68 10.79 -22.54 4.85
CA SER A 68 10.97 -24.00 4.97
C SER A 68 9.71 -24.74 5.46
N GLY A 69 8.52 -24.29 5.02
CA GLY A 69 7.23 -24.89 5.38
C GLY A 69 6.68 -24.47 6.73
N SER A 70 7.36 -23.60 7.47
CA SER A 70 6.89 -23.04 8.75
C SER A 70 6.61 -21.55 8.62
N TRP A 71 5.55 -21.07 9.27
CA TRP A 71 5.21 -19.65 9.35
C TRP A 71 5.96 -18.98 10.50
N PHE A 72 6.64 -17.89 10.19
CA PHE A 72 7.26 -17.00 11.17
C PHE A 72 6.48 -15.70 11.21
N THR A 73 6.11 -15.24 12.40
CA THR A 73 5.36 -14.00 12.60
C THR A 73 6.26 -12.94 13.20
N GLN A 74 6.22 -11.74 12.64
CA GLN A 74 6.87 -10.55 13.16
C GLN A 74 5.83 -9.44 13.30
N GLU A 75 5.83 -8.78 14.45
CA GLU A 75 4.96 -7.64 14.74
C GLU A 75 5.82 -6.39 14.92
N SER A 76 5.32 -5.26 14.45
CA SER A 76 6.05 -3.99 14.52
C SER A 76 5.11 -2.81 14.37
N ASP A 77 5.46 -1.70 15.00
CA ASP A 77 4.75 -0.43 14.86
C ASP A 77 5.53 0.51 13.95
N TRP A 78 4.82 1.05 12.95
CA TRP A 78 5.36 1.91 11.90
C TRP A 78 4.74 3.29 12.00
N LYS A 79 5.56 4.32 11.90
CA LYS A 79 5.11 5.71 11.84
C LYS A 79 4.48 5.99 10.48
N ILE A 80 3.41 6.77 10.47
CA ILE A 80 2.87 7.34 9.23
C ILE A 80 3.66 8.61 8.88
N ASP A 81 4.32 8.60 7.72
CA ASP A 81 5.07 9.75 7.21
C ASP A 81 4.21 10.65 6.33
N ASN A 82 3.30 10.05 5.55
CA ASN A 82 2.26 10.71 4.76
C ASN A 82 1.22 9.65 4.29
N ALA A 83 0.14 10.07 3.62
CA ALA A 83 -0.94 9.17 3.17
C ALA A 83 -0.49 7.94 2.38
N SER A 84 0.65 8.00 1.68
CA SER A 84 1.17 6.91 0.85
C SER A 84 2.48 6.31 1.37
N THR A 85 2.97 6.72 2.55
CA THR A 85 4.25 6.23 3.11
C THR A 85 4.16 5.98 4.61
N ILE A 86 4.54 4.77 5.03
CA ILE A 86 4.82 4.44 6.43
C ILE A 86 6.27 3.96 6.57
N SER A 87 6.90 4.20 7.71
CA SER A 87 8.26 3.77 8.00
C SER A 87 8.41 3.20 9.40
N MET A 88 9.36 2.30 9.59
CA MET A 88 9.77 1.90 10.93
C MET A 88 10.34 3.11 11.68
N LEU A 89 10.14 3.17 13.00
CA LEU A 89 10.66 4.27 13.83
C LEU A 89 12.18 4.47 13.72
N ASN A 90 12.93 3.39 13.46
CA ASN A 90 14.38 3.42 13.27
C ASN A 90 14.82 3.69 11.81
N GLY A 91 13.87 3.87 10.88
CA GLY A 91 14.12 4.16 9.47
C GLY A 91 14.65 2.99 8.62
N ILE A 92 14.74 1.77 9.16
CA ILE A 92 15.32 0.63 8.45
C ILE A 92 14.36 0.04 7.40
N GLY A 93 13.05 0.27 7.55
CA GLY A 93 12.03 -0.18 6.61
C GLY A 93 11.07 0.94 6.24
N THR A 94 10.68 0.97 4.96
CA THR A 94 9.62 1.84 4.44
C THR A 94 8.65 1.03 3.59
N MET A 95 7.36 1.38 3.66
CA MET A 95 6.33 0.88 2.76
C MET A 95 5.69 2.05 2.04
N HIS A 96 5.48 1.89 0.73
CA HIS A 96 4.79 2.87 -0.10
C HIS A 96 3.54 2.26 -0.72
N VAL A 97 2.42 2.99 -0.68
CA VAL A 97 1.26 2.65 -1.50
C VAL A 97 1.39 3.35 -2.85
N ASP A 98 1.35 2.55 -3.91
CA ASP A 98 1.35 3.02 -5.29
C ASP A 98 0.34 2.20 -6.10
N ASN A 99 -0.62 2.89 -6.72
CA ASN A 99 -1.68 2.32 -7.54
C ASN A 99 -2.42 1.13 -6.86
N GLY A 100 -2.75 1.28 -5.58
CA GLY A 100 -3.47 0.27 -4.79
C GLY A 100 -2.63 -0.95 -4.38
N LYS A 101 -1.31 -0.92 -4.57
CA LYS A 101 -0.36 -1.95 -4.14
C LYS A 101 0.59 -1.39 -3.10
N ILE A 102 1.06 -2.23 -2.19
CA ILE A 102 2.15 -1.87 -1.29
C ILE A 102 3.48 -2.29 -1.91
N ARG A 103 4.47 -1.40 -1.90
CA ARG A 103 5.87 -1.70 -2.21
C ARG A 103 6.68 -1.57 -0.93
N SER A 104 7.40 -2.64 -0.58
CA SER A 104 8.30 -2.65 0.58
C SER A 104 9.53 -3.46 0.25
N SER A 105 10.71 -2.89 0.48
CA SER A 105 12.00 -3.52 0.18
C SER A 105 12.01 -4.15 -1.23
N ASN A 106 12.12 -5.47 -1.33
CA ASN A 106 12.15 -6.23 -2.57
C ASN A 106 10.80 -6.87 -2.96
N ARG A 107 9.66 -6.44 -2.39
CA ARG A 107 8.35 -7.07 -2.60
C ARG A 107 7.27 -6.07 -2.99
N VAL A 108 6.30 -6.59 -3.75
CA VAL A 108 5.03 -5.93 -4.05
C VAL A 108 3.90 -6.77 -3.45
N TYR A 109 2.97 -6.11 -2.78
CA TYR A 109 1.83 -6.73 -2.13
C TYR A 109 0.53 -6.23 -2.74
N GLU A 110 -0.42 -7.16 -2.90
CA GLU A 110 -1.78 -6.88 -3.33
C GLU A 110 -2.75 -7.13 -2.19
N LYS A 111 -3.73 -6.24 -2.08
CA LYS A 111 -4.79 -6.33 -1.07
C LYS A 111 -5.61 -7.58 -1.33
N GLN A 112 -5.87 -8.35 -0.29
CA GLN A 112 -6.72 -9.53 -0.37
C GLN A 112 -8.17 -9.10 -0.13
N THR A 113 -9.05 -9.45 -1.05
CA THR A 113 -10.50 -9.48 -0.79
C THR A 113 -10.78 -10.65 0.13
N GLU A 114 -11.34 -10.38 1.31
CA GLU A 114 -11.91 -11.39 2.20
C GLU A 114 -13.20 -11.98 1.62
#